data_AF-A0A7Y0U341-F1
#
_entry.id   AF-A0A7Y0U341-F1
#
_cell.length_a   1.000
_cell.length_b   1.000
_cell.length_c   1.000
_cell.angle_alpha   90.00
_cell.angle_beta   90.00
_cell.angle_gamma   90.00
#
_symmetry.space_group_name_H-M   'P 1'
#
loop_
_entity.id
_entity.type
_entity.pdbx_description
1 polymer ?
#
loop_
_entity_poly.entity_id
_entity_poly.type
_entity_poly.pdbx_seq_one_letter_code
_entity_poly.pdbx_strand_id
1 'polypeptide(L)'
;MSKTNATTRKPWWRRWWVIAIGIVIALGVIGAIVNPSSLETGTEMPSVSGKTVAEATRILASKQIYEPPTIQTSDGKPAKGVDDFTVSTQKPLGGKNLPQGEKPVLILGETQAQVKTALEKKAAEIGRVEAQTYCGEEWKRQLALKYEKYKIKDVFGAKATKITSTGKWYVVLAGEVNGAKFNFECLVGGTKNAPDVELTGMK
;
A
#
# COMPACT_ATOMS: atom_id res chain seq x y z
N MET A 1 69.60 -5.11 -7.34
CA MET A 1 68.79 -5.40 -6.14
C MET A 1 67.67 -4.37 -6.04
N SER A 2 66.44 -4.89 -5.97
CA SER A 2 65.13 -4.34 -5.56
C SER A 2 64.71 -2.90 -5.89
N LYS A 3 63.67 -2.82 -6.74
CA LYS A 3 62.75 -1.69 -6.93
C LYS A 3 61.70 -1.68 -5.80
N THR A 4 61.47 -0.54 -5.14
CA THR A 4 60.41 -0.38 -4.14
C THR A 4 59.16 0.18 -4.83
N ASN A 5 58.09 -0.62 -4.90
CA ASN A 5 56.80 -0.23 -5.44
C ASN A 5 55.87 0.31 -4.33
N ALA A 6 55.09 1.33 -4.70
CA ALA A 6 54.08 2.00 -3.90
C ALA A 6 53.01 1.05 -3.33
N THR A 7 52.56 1.29 -2.09
CA THR A 7 51.42 0.61 -1.47
C THR A 7 50.26 1.58 -1.26
N THR A 8 49.34 1.62 -2.22
CA THR A 8 48.02 2.27 -2.05
C THR A 8 47.10 1.31 -1.29
N ARG A 9 46.77 1.62 -0.02
CA ARG A 9 45.82 0.82 0.77
C ARG A 9 44.39 1.01 0.24
N LYS A 10 43.74 -0.07 -0.21
CA LYS A 10 42.31 -0.10 -0.55
C LYS A 10 41.44 -0.17 0.72
N PRO A 11 40.28 0.50 0.76
CA PRO A 11 39.45 0.59 1.98
C PRO A 11 38.68 -0.71 2.29
N TRP A 12 38.76 -1.08 3.57
CA TRP A 12 38.35 -2.33 4.23
C TRP A 12 36.82 -2.49 4.44
N TRP A 13 35.96 -1.86 3.63
CA TRP A 13 34.49 -1.88 3.84
C TRP A 13 33.69 -2.73 2.84
N ARG A 14 34.35 -3.41 1.89
CA ARG A 14 33.68 -4.21 0.84
C ARG A 14 33.53 -5.72 1.12
N ARG A 15 33.85 -6.20 2.32
CA ARG A 15 33.85 -7.65 2.63
C ARG A 15 32.67 -8.16 3.49
N TRP A 16 31.76 -7.28 3.92
CA TRP A 16 30.64 -7.68 4.79
C TRP A 16 29.34 -8.07 4.06
N TRP A 17 29.27 -7.90 2.73
CA TRP A 17 28.07 -8.22 1.95
C TRP A 17 27.97 -9.68 1.48
N VAL A 18 28.98 -10.52 1.73
CA VAL A 18 29.02 -11.91 1.25
C VAL A 18 28.52 -12.91 2.30
N ILE A 19 28.48 -12.55 3.58
CA ILE A 19 28.15 -13.50 4.66
C ILE A 19 26.64 -13.55 4.95
N ALA A 20 25.87 -12.51 4.59
CA ALA A 20 24.41 -12.50 4.81
C ALA A 20 23.62 -13.38 3.81
N ILE A 21 24.21 -13.73 2.65
CA ILE A 21 23.56 -14.54 1.61
C ILE A 21 23.69 -16.05 1.90
N GLY A 22 24.70 -16.46 2.67
CA GLY A 22 24.96 -17.88 2.95
C GLY A 22 24.00 -18.53 3.96
N ILE A 23 23.33 -17.75 4.82
CA ILE A 23 22.49 -18.29 5.91
C ILE A 23 21.08 -18.64 5.43
N VAL A 24 20.61 -18.07 4.31
CA VAL A 24 19.30 -18.42 3.74
C VAL A 24 19.31 -19.79 3.03
N ILE A 25 20.49 -20.33 2.71
CA ILE A 25 20.64 -21.60 1.97
C ILE A 25 20.57 -22.83 2.89
N ALA A 26 20.74 -22.68 4.22
CA ALA A 26 20.96 -23.80 5.13
C ALA A 26 19.69 -24.39 5.82
N LEU A 27 18.47 -23.93 5.50
CA LEU A 27 17.23 -24.45 6.11
C LEU A 27 16.22 -25.01 5.09
N GLY A 28 16.70 -25.62 4.01
CA GLY A 28 15.81 -26.16 2.99
C GLY A 28 16.39 -27.29 2.15
N VAL A 29 17.08 -28.27 2.75
CA VAL A 29 17.43 -29.52 2.04
C VAL A 29 17.10 -30.70 2.93
N ILE A 30 15.85 -31.18 2.89
CA ILE A 30 15.50 -32.61 2.90
C ILE A 30 14.18 -32.77 2.12
N GLY A 31 14.23 -33.40 0.94
CA GLY A 31 13.04 -33.88 0.24
C GLY A 31 13.17 -34.02 -1.28
N ALA A 32 13.44 -35.25 -1.73
CA ALA A 32 13.20 -35.82 -3.06
C ALA A 32 14.21 -35.56 -4.21
N ILE A 33 14.94 -36.62 -4.52
CA ILE A 33 15.54 -36.90 -5.83
C ILE A 33 14.40 -37.22 -6.81
N VAL A 34 14.14 -36.36 -7.80
CA VAL A 34 13.42 -36.72 -9.04
C VAL A 34 13.77 -35.73 -10.18
N ASN A 35 14.29 -36.29 -11.28
CA ASN A 35 14.38 -35.81 -12.67
C ASN A 35 14.88 -34.37 -13.02
N PRO A 36 15.96 -34.23 -13.82
CA PRO A 36 16.47 -32.94 -14.31
C PRO A 36 15.71 -32.42 -15.54
N SER A 37 14.37 -32.33 -15.49
CA SER A 37 13.54 -31.80 -16.60
C SER A 37 12.16 -31.31 -16.16
N SER A 38 12.01 -30.73 -14.96
CA SER A 38 10.82 -29.91 -14.69
C SER A 38 11.01 -28.56 -15.36
N LEU A 39 10.36 -28.39 -16.52
CA LEU A 39 10.18 -27.10 -17.17
C LEU A 39 9.93 -26.02 -16.11
N GLU A 40 10.64 -24.90 -16.24
CA GLU A 40 10.29 -23.64 -15.60
C GLU A 40 8.85 -23.26 -16.01
N THR A 41 7.86 -23.78 -15.28
CA THR A 41 6.43 -23.48 -15.44
C THR A 41 6.10 -22.19 -14.70
N GLY A 42 6.99 -21.21 -14.82
CA GLY A 42 6.79 -19.86 -14.31
C GLY A 42 6.25 -18.95 -15.40
N THR A 43 5.47 -17.96 -15.02
CA THR A 43 5.04 -16.91 -15.96
C THR A 43 6.08 -15.82 -16.00
N GLU A 44 6.43 -15.34 -17.19
CA GLU A 44 7.36 -14.23 -17.34
C GLU A 44 6.78 -12.96 -16.69
N MET A 45 7.50 -12.42 -15.72
CA MET A 45 7.09 -11.26 -14.95
C MET A 45 7.22 -9.99 -15.80
N PRO A 46 6.14 -9.21 -16.02
CA PRO A 46 6.24 -7.94 -16.71
C PRO A 46 7.06 -6.94 -15.89
N SER A 47 7.79 -6.06 -16.58
CA SER A 47 8.47 -4.94 -15.93
C SER A 47 7.46 -3.86 -15.56
N VAL A 48 7.35 -3.57 -14.27
CA VAL A 48 6.46 -2.58 -13.66
C VAL A 48 7.19 -1.55 -12.79
N SER A 49 8.52 -1.66 -12.66
CA SER A 49 9.34 -0.62 -12.03
C SER A 49 9.15 0.73 -12.74
N GLY A 50 9.03 1.80 -11.95
CA GLY A 50 8.75 3.15 -12.44
C GLY A 50 7.27 3.44 -12.69
N LYS A 51 6.37 2.46 -12.54
CA LYS A 51 4.91 2.68 -12.59
C LYS A 51 4.34 2.90 -11.19
N THR A 52 3.14 3.47 -11.12
CA THR A 52 2.39 3.52 -9.85
C THR A 52 1.99 2.11 -9.41
N VAL A 53 1.78 1.90 -8.11
CA VAL A 53 1.28 0.63 -7.56
C VAL A 53 -0.06 0.24 -8.18
N ALA A 54 -0.96 1.20 -8.40
CA ALA A 54 -2.24 0.96 -9.06
C ALA A 54 -2.07 0.42 -10.50
N GLU A 55 -1.22 1.06 -11.29
CA GLU A 55 -0.93 0.64 -12.66
C GLU A 55 -0.19 -0.70 -12.70
N ALA A 56 0.80 -0.89 -11.83
CA ALA A 56 1.54 -2.14 -11.70
C ALA A 56 0.59 -3.29 -11.38
N THR A 57 -0.32 -3.10 -10.42
CA THR A 57 -1.32 -4.10 -10.04
C THR A 57 -2.27 -4.41 -11.20
N ARG A 58 -2.69 -3.41 -11.98
CA ARG A 58 -3.52 -3.61 -13.19
C ARG A 58 -2.79 -4.41 -14.27
N ILE A 59 -1.52 -4.09 -14.53
CA ILE A 59 -0.69 -4.82 -15.50
C ILE A 59 -0.53 -6.28 -15.07
N LEU A 60 -0.28 -6.54 -13.79
CA LEU A 60 -0.19 -7.90 -13.26
C LEU A 60 -1.54 -8.62 -13.36
N ALA A 61 -2.64 -7.97 -12.97
CA ALA A 61 -3.98 -8.55 -13.09
C ALA A 61 -4.36 -8.90 -14.54
N SER A 62 -3.95 -8.08 -15.52
CA SER A 62 -4.20 -8.33 -16.96
C SER A 62 -3.58 -9.63 -17.48
N LYS A 63 -2.57 -10.16 -16.79
CA LYS A 63 -1.95 -11.44 -17.14
C LYS A 63 -2.73 -12.63 -16.62
N GLN A 64 -3.81 -12.43 -15.84
CA GLN A 64 -4.75 -13.43 -15.31
C GLN A 64 -4.13 -14.60 -14.51
N ILE A 65 -2.82 -14.55 -14.25
CA ILE A 65 -2.06 -15.63 -13.60
C ILE A 65 -1.51 -15.18 -12.23
N TYR A 66 -1.51 -13.88 -11.95
CA TYR A 66 -0.95 -13.35 -10.72
C TYR A 66 -2.02 -13.15 -9.65
N GLU A 67 -1.76 -13.70 -8.47
CA GLU A 67 -2.41 -13.22 -7.25
C GLU A 67 -2.04 -11.74 -7.00
N PRO A 68 -2.87 -10.99 -6.24
CA PRO A 68 -2.56 -9.63 -5.86
C PRO A 68 -1.14 -9.53 -5.28
N PRO A 69 -0.31 -8.58 -5.76
CA PRO A 69 1.06 -8.49 -5.34
C PRO A 69 1.17 -8.11 -3.86
N THR A 70 2.25 -8.56 -3.22
CA THR A 70 2.63 -8.04 -1.90
C THR A 70 3.35 -6.71 -2.09
N ILE A 71 2.93 -5.66 -1.38
CA ILE A 71 3.58 -4.35 -1.47
C ILE A 71 4.42 -4.12 -0.22
N GLN A 72 5.69 -3.76 -0.41
CA GLN A 72 6.64 -3.50 0.65
C GLN A 72 7.33 -2.15 0.47
N THR A 73 7.74 -1.54 1.56
CA THR A 73 8.62 -0.38 1.61
C THR A 73 10.08 -0.78 1.44
N SER A 74 10.97 0.18 1.23
CA SER A 74 12.41 -0.10 1.05
C SER A 74 13.08 -0.70 2.29
N ASP A 75 12.50 -0.52 3.48
CA ASP A 75 12.88 -1.17 4.73
C ASP A 75 12.18 -2.53 4.96
N GLY A 76 11.51 -3.08 3.95
CA GLY A 76 10.93 -4.44 3.96
C GLY A 76 9.63 -4.56 4.76
N LYS A 77 8.99 -3.44 5.12
CA LYS A 77 7.71 -3.44 5.86
C LYS A 77 6.54 -3.47 4.86
N PRO A 78 5.42 -4.13 5.21
CA PRO A 78 4.24 -4.09 4.37
C PRO A 78 3.67 -2.67 4.28
N ALA A 79 3.26 -2.27 3.07
CA ALA A 79 2.64 -0.97 2.81
C ALA A 79 1.18 -1.13 2.37
N LYS A 80 0.32 -0.17 2.74
CA LYS A 80 -1.11 -0.13 2.39
C LYS A 80 -1.52 1.28 2.01
N GLY A 81 -2.53 1.41 1.14
CA GLY A 81 -3.01 2.72 0.65
C GLY A 81 -1.96 3.50 -0.14
N VAL A 82 -1.06 2.77 -0.81
CA VAL A 82 0.08 3.32 -1.54
C VAL A 82 -0.13 3.25 -3.04
N ASP A 83 -1.38 3.24 -3.49
CA ASP A 83 -1.76 3.04 -4.90
C ASP A 83 -1.11 4.05 -5.85
N ASP A 84 -0.91 5.29 -5.39
CA ASP A 84 -0.28 6.37 -6.16
C ASP A 84 1.26 6.41 -6.03
N PHE A 85 1.85 5.56 -5.18
CA PHE A 85 3.30 5.53 -5.01
C PHE A 85 3.96 4.78 -6.17
N THR A 86 5.17 5.21 -6.52
CA THR A 86 5.93 4.60 -7.60
C THR A 86 6.65 3.35 -7.10
N VAL A 87 6.49 2.25 -7.84
CA VAL A 87 7.26 1.03 -7.63
C VAL A 87 8.72 1.30 -7.99
N SER A 88 9.63 1.20 -7.03
CA SER A 88 11.07 1.36 -7.27
C SER A 88 11.66 0.10 -7.90
N THR A 89 11.29 -1.07 -7.38
CA THR A 89 11.73 -2.35 -7.90
C THR A 89 10.70 -3.45 -7.62
N GLN A 90 10.91 -4.63 -8.18
CA GLN A 90 10.00 -5.76 -8.09
C GLN A 90 10.77 -7.07 -7.89
N LYS A 91 10.08 -8.07 -7.33
CA LYS A 91 10.54 -9.45 -7.27
C LYS A 91 9.48 -10.39 -7.83
N PRO A 92 9.84 -11.29 -8.76
CA PRO A 92 11.10 -11.31 -9.50
C PRO A 92 11.23 -10.08 -10.42
N LEU A 93 12.44 -9.82 -10.92
CA LEU A 93 12.69 -8.72 -11.86
C LEU A 93 11.91 -8.93 -13.18
N GLY A 94 11.65 -7.84 -13.90
CA GLY A 94 11.02 -7.93 -15.23
C GLY A 94 11.81 -8.84 -16.17
N GLY A 95 11.10 -9.68 -16.93
CA GLY A 95 11.70 -10.69 -17.82
C GLY A 95 12.25 -11.92 -17.10
N LYS A 96 12.00 -12.06 -15.80
CA LYS A 96 12.28 -13.28 -15.03
C LYS A 96 10.99 -14.04 -14.74
N ASN A 97 11.12 -15.34 -14.56
CA ASN A 97 9.98 -16.20 -14.29
C ASN A 97 9.54 -16.07 -12.83
N LEU A 98 8.25 -15.85 -12.61
CA LEU A 98 7.61 -16.02 -11.32
C LEU A 98 7.17 -17.49 -11.19
N PRO A 99 7.65 -18.22 -10.16
CA PRO A 99 7.21 -19.60 -9.92
C PRO A 99 5.69 -19.70 -9.73
N GLN A 100 5.12 -20.82 -10.18
CA GLN A 100 3.68 -21.06 -10.01
C GLN A 100 3.30 -21.07 -8.52
N GLY A 101 2.25 -20.32 -8.17
CA GLY A 101 1.76 -20.23 -6.79
C GLY A 101 2.49 -19.20 -5.91
N GLU A 102 3.50 -18.49 -6.44
CA GLU A 102 4.13 -17.37 -5.74
C GLU A 102 3.46 -16.02 -6.06
N LYS A 103 3.57 -15.08 -5.11
CA LYS A 103 3.09 -13.71 -5.26
C LYS A 103 4.21 -12.80 -5.73
N PRO A 104 3.98 -11.95 -6.74
CA PRO A 104 4.91 -10.88 -7.02
C PRO A 104 5.04 -9.94 -5.81
N VAL A 105 6.24 -9.44 -5.57
CA VAL A 105 6.50 -8.42 -4.54
C VAL A 105 6.87 -7.11 -5.23
N LEU A 106 6.12 -6.05 -4.95
CA LEU A 106 6.41 -4.69 -5.38
C LEU A 106 7.06 -3.93 -4.23
N ILE A 107 8.18 -3.26 -4.51
CA ILE A 107 8.99 -2.58 -3.51
C ILE A 107 9.02 -1.09 -3.83
N LEU A 108 8.58 -0.28 -2.88
CA LEU A 108 8.64 1.18 -2.94
C LEU A 108 10.06 1.69 -2.65
N GLY A 109 10.40 2.89 -3.13
CA GLY A 109 11.69 3.51 -2.80
C GLY A 109 11.69 4.08 -1.37
N GLU A 110 10.51 4.44 -0.89
CA GLU A 110 10.26 5.05 0.40
C GLU A 110 10.27 4.02 1.54
N THR A 111 10.77 4.44 2.69
CA THR A 111 10.65 3.72 3.97
C THR A 111 9.23 3.83 4.53
N GLN A 112 8.87 2.97 5.49
CA GLN A 112 7.57 3.06 6.17
C GLN A 112 7.30 4.43 6.80
N ALA A 113 8.31 5.06 7.38
CA ALA A 113 8.18 6.40 7.96
C ALA A 113 7.86 7.45 6.89
N GLN A 114 8.53 7.40 5.74
CA GLN A 114 8.28 8.33 4.64
C GLN A 114 6.91 8.13 3.99
N VAL A 115 6.48 6.87 3.80
CA VAL A 115 5.14 6.53 3.34
C VAL A 115 4.09 7.10 4.29
N LYS A 116 4.26 6.88 5.60
CA LYS A 116 3.35 7.42 6.62
C LYS A 116 3.26 8.94 6.54
N THR A 117 4.39 9.64 6.50
CA THR A 117 4.42 11.11 6.38
C THR A 117 3.76 11.61 5.10
N ALA A 118 3.99 10.94 3.96
CA ALA A 118 3.39 11.31 2.68
C ALA A 118 1.87 11.11 2.70
N LEU A 119 1.39 10.00 3.29
CA LEU A 119 -0.03 9.73 3.46
C LEU A 119 -0.70 10.71 4.44
N GLU A 120 -0.02 11.07 5.53
CA GLU A 120 -0.48 12.11 6.46
C GLU A 120 -0.54 13.48 5.80
N LYS A 121 0.43 13.83 4.94
CA LYS A 121 0.42 15.08 4.18
C LYS A 121 -0.73 15.12 3.17
N LYS A 122 -0.96 14.02 2.46
CA LYS A 122 -2.10 13.87 1.54
C LYS A 122 -3.43 13.99 2.30
N ALA A 123 -3.54 13.34 3.46
CA ALA A 123 -4.68 13.51 4.34
C ALA A 123 -4.84 14.96 4.80
N ALA A 124 -3.75 15.66 5.10
CA ALA A 124 -3.76 17.06 5.54
C ALA A 124 -4.19 18.05 4.45
N GLU A 125 -4.17 17.69 3.16
CA GLU A 125 -4.74 18.54 2.11
C GLU A 125 -6.24 18.75 2.31
N ILE A 126 -6.94 17.71 2.79
CA ILE A 126 -8.29 17.84 3.32
C ILE A 126 -8.16 18.04 4.82
N GLY A 127 -8.29 19.30 5.28
CA GLY A 127 -8.22 19.57 6.71
C GLY A 127 -9.26 18.77 7.49
N ARG A 128 -9.02 18.59 8.80
CA ARG A 128 -9.90 17.83 9.69
C ARG A 128 -11.36 18.33 9.64
N VAL A 129 -11.56 19.63 9.55
CA VAL A 129 -12.89 20.26 9.51
C VAL A 129 -13.55 19.95 8.18
N GLU A 130 -12.82 20.10 7.07
CA GLU A 130 -13.32 19.76 5.73
C GLU A 130 -13.70 18.27 5.63
N ALA A 131 -12.89 17.38 6.19
CA ALA A 131 -13.21 15.95 6.25
C ALA A 131 -14.53 15.67 6.98
N GLN A 132 -14.79 16.37 8.09
CA GLN A 132 -16.06 16.26 8.82
C GLN A 132 -17.24 16.75 7.99
N THR A 133 -17.08 17.89 7.31
CA THR A 133 -18.09 18.47 6.44
C THR A 133 -18.43 17.53 5.28
N TYR A 134 -17.44 17.03 4.54
CA TYR A 134 -17.68 16.13 3.41
C TYR A 134 -18.34 14.82 3.85
N CYS A 135 -17.94 14.26 4.99
CA CYS A 135 -18.59 13.10 5.58
C CYS A 135 -20.07 13.34 5.87
N GLY A 136 -20.38 14.48 6.50
CA GLY A 136 -21.75 14.85 6.89
C GLY A 136 -22.64 15.06 5.66
N GLU A 137 -22.16 15.80 4.67
CA GLU A 137 -22.91 16.09 3.45
C GLU A 137 -23.21 14.83 2.62
N GLU A 138 -22.24 13.90 2.50
CA GLU A 138 -22.47 12.65 1.79
C GLU A 138 -23.48 11.74 2.52
N TRP A 139 -23.39 11.66 3.86
CA TRP A 139 -24.40 10.94 4.64
C TRP A 139 -25.79 11.56 4.51
N LYS A 140 -25.91 12.89 4.57
CA LYS A 140 -27.19 13.58 4.32
C LYS A 140 -27.75 13.23 2.94
N ARG A 141 -26.92 13.26 1.90
CA ARG A 141 -27.32 12.90 0.54
C ARG A 141 -27.85 11.47 0.47
N GLN A 142 -27.12 10.50 1.01
CA GLN A 142 -27.55 9.09 0.98
C GLN A 142 -28.80 8.84 1.83
N LEU A 143 -28.91 9.48 2.99
CA LEU A 143 -30.09 9.37 3.85
C LEU A 143 -31.31 10.01 3.18
N ALA A 144 -31.17 11.14 2.50
CA ALA A 144 -32.27 11.76 1.76
C ALA A 144 -32.79 10.84 0.63
N LEU A 145 -31.88 10.15 -0.07
CA LEU A 145 -32.26 9.16 -1.09
C LEU A 145 -32.95 7.94 -0.49
N LYS A 146 -32.46 7.43 0.64
CA LYS A 146 -32.98 6.20 1.27
C LYS A 146 -34.26 6.43 2.08
N TYR A 147 -34.41 7.63 2.64
CA TYR A 147 -35.42 7.97 3.64
C TYR A 147 -36.17 9.25 3.25
N GLU A 148 -36.56 9.37 1.98
CA GLU A 148 -37.23 10.56 1.39
C GLU A 148 -38.44 11.09 2.21
N LYS A 149 -39.11 10.20 2.97
CA LYS A 149 -40.26 10.54 3.82
C LYS A 149 -39.94 10.92 5.27
N TYR A 150 -38.69 10.79 5.71
CA TYR A 150 -38.31 10.92 7.11
C TYR A 150 -37.59 12.25 7.40
N LYS A 151 -37.85 12.83 8.57
CA LYS A 151 -37.15 14.03 9.05
C LYS A 151 -35.76 13.63 9.55
N ILE A 152 -34.71 14.05 8.84
CA ILE A 152 -33.32 13.95 9.28
C ILE A 152 -33.04 15.18 10.16
N LYS A 153 -32.64 14.95 11.42
CA LYS A 153 -32.29 16.04 12.35
C LYS A 153 -30.77 16.12 12.46
N ASP A 154 -30.23 17.24 11.99
CA ASP A 154 -28.80 17.51 11.94
C ASP A 154 -28.22 17.68 13.36
N VAL A 155 -27.35 16.75 13.77
CA VAL A 155 -26.47 16.96 14.94
C VAL A 155 -25.07 16.40 14.64
N PHE A 156 -24.38 16.95 13.64
CA PHE A 156 -23.04 16.47 13.24
C PHE A 156 -21.92 17.07 14.11
N GLY A 157 -21.92 16.74 15.40
CA GLY A 157 -20.74 16.88 16.24
C GLY A 157 -19.78 15.72 15.98
N ALA A 158 -18.55 16.00 15.56
CA ALA A 158 -17.56 14.94 15.32
C ALA A 158 -17.14 14.28 16.65
N LYS A 159 -17.40 12.97 16.76
CA LYS A 159 -17.00 12.16 17.92
C LYS A 159 -15.56 11.66 17.83
N ALA A 160 -15.12 11.29 16.62
CA ALA A 160 -13.76 10.83 16.39
C ALA A 160 -13.28 11.26 15.01
N THR A 161 -12.01 11.65 14.92
CA THR A 161 -11.37 11.96 13.63
C THR A 161 -9.90 11.58 13.70
N LYS A 162 -9.48 10.60 12.91
CA LYS A 162 -8.08 10.13 12.87
C LYS A 162 -7.64 9.84 11.44
N ILE A 163 -6.35 10.02 11.15
CA ILE A 163 -5.79 9.61 9.86
C ILE A 163 -5.54 8.10 9.90
N THR A 164 -6.02 7.41 8.87
CA THR A 164 -5.83 5.96 8.69
C THR A 164 -4.47 5.66 8.05
N SER A 165 -4.07 4.39 8.11
CA SER A 165 -2.85 3.92 7.42
C SER A 165 -2.91 4.06 5.89
N THR A 166 -4.06 4.43 5.32
CA THR A 166 -4.23 4.69 3.88
C THR A 166 -4.25 6.18 3.55
N GLY A 167 -3.92 7.05 4.52
CA GLY A 167 -3.93 8.51 4.30
C GLY A 167 -5.32 9.11 4.14
N LYS A 168 -6.37 8.42 4.58
CA LYS A 168 -7.75 8.96 4.64
C LYS A 168 -8.10 9.33 6.08
N TRP A 169 -8.90 10.38 6.28
CA TRP A 169 -9.54 10.68 7.56
C TRP A 169 -10.66 9.69 7.82
N TYR A 170 -10.54 8.92 8.91
CA TYR A 170 -11.68 8.22 9.49
C TYR A 170 -12.46 9.20 10.37
N VAL A 171 -13.70 9.47 9.99
CA VAL A 171 -14.59 10.39 10.70
C VAL A 171 -15.78 9.61 11.25
N VAL A 172 -16.10 9.88 12.52
CA VAL A 172 -17.34 9.42 13.16
C VAL A 172 -18.15 10.63 13.56
N LEU A 173 -19.33 10.80 12.97
CA LEU A 173 -20.28 11.84 13.30
C LEU A 173 -21.44 11.25 14.10
N ALA A 174 -22.02 12.00 15.03
CA ALA A 174 -23.33 11.68 15.57
C ALA A 174 -24.42 12.24 14.65
N GLY A 175 -25.63 11.69 14.68
CA GLY A 175 -26.80 12.32 14.08
C GLY A 175 -28.08 11.58 14.42
N GLU A 176 -29.21 12.13 14.01
CA GLU A 176 -30.53 11.57 14.31
C GLU A 176 -31.36 11.41 13.03
N VAL A 177 -31.91 10.21 12.83
CA VAL A 177 -32.83 9.90 11.73
C VAL A 177 -34.12 9.43 12.34
N ASN A 178 -35.21 10.17 12.11
CA ASN A 178 -36.54 9.82 12.62
C ASN A 178 -36.61 9.59 14.14
N GLY A 179 -35.90 10.42 14.93
CA GLY A 179 -35.88 10.30 16.40
C GLY A 179 -34.87 9.28 16.94
N ALA A 180 -34.28 8.44 16.09
CA ALA A 180 -33.25 7.48 16.48
C ALA A 180 -31.85 8.03 16.24
N LYS A 181 -30.96 7.87 17.23
CA LYS A 181 -29.57 8.37 17.18
C LYS A 181 -28.65 7.32 16.58
N PHE A 182 -27.79 7.75 15.68
CA PHE A 182 -26.80 6.90 15.02
C PHE A 182 -25.42 7.56 15.03
N ASN A 183 -24.40 6.74 14.92
CA ASN A 183 -23.05 7.13 14.55
C ASN A 183 -22.85 6.83 13.07
N PHE A 184 -22.42 7.84 12.33
CA PHE A 184 -22.14 7.80 10.92
C PHE A 184 -20.64 7.77 10.72
N GLU A 185 -20.15 6.67 10.15
CA GLU A 185 -18.74 6.41 9.92
C GLU A 185 -18.43 6.59 8.42
N CYS A 186 -17.31 7.25 8.13
CA CYS A 186 -16.83 7.38 6.76
C CYS A 186 -15.29 7.48 6.73
N LEU A 187 -14.72 7.24 5.55
CA LEU A 187 -13.34 7.56 5.20
C LEU A 187 -13.35 8.72 4.20
N VAL A 188 -12.57 9.76 4.48
CA VAL A 188 -12.45 10.93 3.62
C VAL A 188 -11.01 11.12 3.16
N GLY A 189 -10.79 11.13 1.86
CA GLY A 189 -9.50 11.40 1.22
C GLY A 189 -9.68 12.22 -0.05
N GLY A 190 -8.68 12.21 -0.92
CA GLY A 190 -8.69 13.04 -2.14
C GLY A 190 -8.17 14.45 -1.89
N THR A 191 -8.70 15.42 -2.62
CA THR A 191 -8.30 16.84 -2.51
C THR A 191 -9.51 17.70 -2.15
N LYS A 192 -9.31 18.96 -1.73
CA LYS A 192 -10.42 19.89 -1.46
C LYS A 192 -11.37 20.08 -2.64
N ASN A 193 -10.86 19.98 -3.88
CA ASN A 193 -11.64 20.19 -5.09
C ASN A 193 -12.26 18.90 -5.64
N ALA A 194 -11.78 17.74 -5.18
CA ALA A 194 -12.29 16.43 -5.54
C ALA A 194 -12.19 15.51 -4.32
N PRO A 195 -13.08 15.69 -3.31
CA PRO A 195 -13.09 14.86 -2.13
C PRO A 195 -13.59 13.46 -2.48
N ASP A 196 -12.89 12.45 -1.98
CA ASP A 196 -13.27 11.05 -2.03
C ASP A 196 -13.86 10.67 -0.67
N VAL A 197 -15.16 10.39 -0.63
CA VAL A 197 -15.90 10.02 0.58
C VAL A 197 -16.45 8.62 0.44
N GLU A 198 -15.99 7.73 1.31
CA GLU A 198 -16.42 6.33 1.38
C GLU A 198 -17.20 6.12 2.67
N LEU A 199 -18.48 5.76 2.55
CA LEU A 199 -19.34 5.51 3.70
C LEU A 199 -19.10 4.10 4.24
N THR A 200 -18.68 4.00 5.51
CA THR A 200 -18.21 2.73 6.08
C THR A 200 -19.20 2.10 7.05
N GLY A 201 -20.12 2.88 7.64
CA GLY A 201 -21.14 2.32 8.52
C GLY A 201 -22.09 3.35 9.13
N MET A 202 -23.28 2.87 9.48
CA MET A 202 -24.27 3.58 10.29
C MET A 202 -24.62 2.65 11.46
N LYS A 203 -24.34 3.08 12.70
CA LYS A 203 -24.47 2.26 13.91
C LYS A 203 -25.23 2.97 15.01
#